data_AF-W1XYH6-F1
#
_entry.id   AF-W1XYH6-F1
#
_cell.length_a   1.000
_cell.length_b   1.000
_cell.length_c   1.000
_cell.angle_alpha   90.00
_cell.angle_beta   90.00
_cell.angle_gamma   90.00
#
_symmetry.space_group_name_H-M   'P 1'
#
loop_
_entity.id
_entity.type
_entity.pdbx_description
1 polymer ?
#
loop_
_entity_poly.entity_id
_entity_poly.type
_entity_poly.pdbx_seq_one_letter_code
_entity_poly.pdbx_strand_id
1 'polypeptide(L)'
;RSSDLMHEFLPKTQQEIEQLSGKLQVPLDTLTRKITSLQETNPMLGHRGCRLGITQPEIYKMQVEAVFNSAIRLAKEGMVIKPEIMIPLIAEKAELVSIKTSLCQHIDNIFKKHHMQP
;
A
#
# COMPACT_ATOMS: atom_id res chain seq x y z
N ARG A 1 -0.46 -21.24 -2.43
CA ARG A 1 -0.77 -20.36 -1.28
C ARG A 1 -1.33 -19.08 -1.86
N SER A 2 -2.65 -18.95 -1.80
CA SER A 2 -3.41 -17.78 -2.24
C SER A 2 -3.14 -16.66 -1.25
N SER A 3 -2.32 -15.68 -1.64
CA SER A 3 -1.84 -14.63 -0.75
C SER A 3 -2.63 -13.35 -0.92
N ASP A 4 -3.28 -12.88 0.16
CA ASP A 4 -4.18 -11.72 0.19
C ASP A 4 -3.69 -10.69 1.21
N LEU A 5 -3.33 -9.49 0.77
CA LEU A 5 -2.63 -8.49 1.58
C LEU A 5 -3.32 -8.20 2.92
N MET A 6 -4.55 -7.66 2.93
CA MET A 6 -5.17 -7.23 4.19
C MET A 6 -5.52 -8.40 5.12
N HIS A 7 -6.13 -9.48 4.61
CA HIS A 7 -6.52 -10.63 5.42
C HIS A 7 -5.31 -11.37 6.03
N GLU A 8 -4.15 -11.35 5.35
CA GLU A 8 -2.91 -11.90 5.91
C GLU A 8 -2.35 -11.09 7.09
N PHE A 9 -2.61 -9.78 7.13
CA PHE A 9 -2.16 -8.91 8.21
C PHE A 9 -3.13 -8.82 9.39
N LEU A 10 -4.31 -9.44 9.31
CA LEU A 10 -5.26 -9.46 10.42
C LEU A 10 -4.90 -10.55 11.45
N PRO A 11 -5.08 -10.27 12.75
CA PRO A 11 -4.93 -11.28 13.80
C PRO A 11 -5.97 -12.39 13.60
N LYS A 12 -5.54 -13.64 13.80
CA LYS A 12 -6.34 -14.84 13.53
C LYS A 12 -6.84 -15.50 14.82
N THR A 13 -6.16 -15.25 15.92
CA THR A 13 -6.51 -15.80 17.23
C THR A 13 -7.02 -14.71 18.16
N GLN A 14 -7.90 -15.08 19.09
CA GLN A 14 -8.42 -14.17 20.11
C GLN A 14 -7.30 -13.47 20.91
N GLN A 15 -6.24 -14.23 21.23
CA GLN A 15 -5.07 -13.71 21.93
C GLN A 15 -4.34 -12.62 21.12
N GLU A 16 -4.18 -12.78 19.81
CA GLU A 16 -3.58 -11.77 18.94
C GLU A 16 -4.45 -10.51 18.85
N ILE A 17 -5.78 -10.68 18.84
CA ILE A 17 -6.73 -9.55 18.83
C ILE A 17 -6.61 -8.75 20.12
N GLU A 18 -6.56 -9.41 21.28
CA GLU A 18 -6.38 -8.76 22.59
C GLU A 18 -5.05 -8.03 22.69
N GLN A 19 -3.96 -8.64 22.22
CA GLN A 19 -2.65 -8.01 22.16
C GLN A 19 -2.65 -6.77 21.25
N LEU A 20 -3.29 -6.85 20.08
CA LEU A 20 -3.37 -5.74 19.14
C LEU A 20 -4.24 -4.61 19.69
N SER A 21 -5.36 -4.93 20.32
CA SER A 21 -6.23 -3.98 21.03
C SER A 21 -5.45 -3.21 22.10
N GLY A 22 -4.65 -3.91 22.91
CA GLY A 22 -3.79 -3.29 23.92
C GLY A 22 -2.72 -2.37 23.32
N LYS A 23 -2.07 -2.79 22.23
CA LYS A 23 -1.04 -1.99 21.54
C LYS A 23 -1.60 -0.73 20.88
N LEU A 24 -2.78 -0.84 20.26
CA LEU A 24 -3.43 0.28 19.57
C LEU A 24 -4.24 1.16 20.53
N GLN A 25 -4.44 0.74 21.78
CA GLN A 25 -5.31 1.40 22.75
C GLN A 25 -6.74 1.58 22.23
N VAL A 26 -7.23 0.61 21.45
CA VAL A 26 -8.58 0.59 20.86
C VAL A 26 -9.41 -0.47 21.59
N PRO A 27 -10.70 -0.21 21.90
CA PRO A 27 -11.56 -1.20 22.55
C PRO A 27 -11.61 -2.52 21.76
N LEU A 28 -11.53 -3.64 22.48
CA LEU A 28 -11.51 -4.98 21.88
C LEU A 28 -12.69 -5.20 20.92
N ASP A 29 -13.89 -4.80 21.34
CA ASP A 29 -15.11 -4.91 20.54
C ASP A 29 -15.07 -4.06 19.25
N THR A 30 -14.44 -2.88 19.28
CA THR A 30 -14.23 -2.06 18.08
C THR A 30 -13.28 -2.76 17.11
N LEU A 31 -12.19 -3.33 17.62
CA LEU A 31 -11.22 -4.06 16.81
C LEU A 31 -11.84 -5.33 16.20
N THR A 32 -12.58 -6.11 16.99
CA THR A 32 -13.26 -7.32 16.53
C THR A 32 -14.26 -7.00 15.42
N ARG A 33 -15.10 -5.97 15.60
CA ARG A 33 -16.03 -5.51 14.55
C ARG A 33 -15.31 -5.11 13.27
N LYS A 34 -14.15 -4.45 13.40
CA LYS A 34 -13.33 -4.07 12.23
C LYS A 34 -12.77 -5.30 11.52
N ILE A 35 -12.24 -6.28 12.25
CA ILE A 35 -11.74 -7.53 11.68
C ILE A 35 -12.86 -8.27 10.94
N THR A 36 -14.02 -8.45 11.57
CA THR A 36 -15.18 -9.08 10.92
C THR A 36 -15.61 -8.34 9.66
N SER A 37 -15.59 -7.00 9.67
CA SER A 37 -15.94 -6.19 8.48
C SER A 37 -14.97 -6.34 7.31
N LEU A 38 -13.74 -6.79 7.57
CA LEU A 38 -12.70 -6.99 6.56
C LEU A 38 -12.61 -8.45 6.09
N GLN A 39 -13.40 -9.35 6.67
CA GLN A 39 -13.47 -10.74 6.22
C GLN A 39 -14.25 -10.84 4.91
N GLU A 40 -13.64 -11.50 3.92
CA GLU A 40 -14.22 -11.71 2.60
C GLU A 40 -14.44 -13.20 2.36
N THR A 41 -15.53 -13.57 1.68
CA THR A 41 -15.85 -14.97 1.37
C THR A 41 -14.82 -15.61 0.44
N ASN A 42 -14.30 -14.84 -0.53
CA ASN A 42 -13.21 -15.28 -1.41
C ASN A 42 -12.15 -14.17 -1.53
N PRO A 43 -11.16 -14.19 -0.61
CA PRO A 43 -10.10 -13.18 -0.56
C PRO A 43 -9.34 -12.99 -1.90
N MET A 44 -9.12 -14.07 -2.67
CA MET A 44 -8.42 -14.01 -3.96
C MET A 44 -9.08 -13.11 -5.00
N LEU A 45 -10.41 -12.94 -4.90
CA LEU A 45 -11.19 -12.09 -5.80
C LEU A 45 -11.67 -10.80 -5.12
N GLY A 46 -11.25 -10.56 -3.88
CA GLY A 46 -11.73 -9.48 -3.04
C GLY A 46 -11.01 -8.14 -3.23
N HIS A 47 -10.91 -7.38 -2.15
CA HIS A 47 -10.43 -6.00 -2.12
C HIS A 47 -8.90 -5.93 -2.01
N ARG A 48 -8.23 -6.20 -3.13
CA ARG A 48 -6.77 -6.29 -3.24
C ARG A 48 -6.22 -5.61 -4.49
N GLY A 49 -4.89 -5.46 -4.54
CA GLY A 49 -4.19 -4.86 -5.69
C GLY A 49 -4.67 -3.44 -6.00
N CYS A 50 -4.89 -3.14 -7.29
CA CYS A 50 -5.31 -1.81 -7.75
C CYS A 50 -6.58 -1.29 -7.03
N ARG A 51 -7.54 -2.17 -6.68
CA ARG A 51 -8.79 -1.80 -6.00
C ARG A 51 -8.52 -1.21 -4.62
N LEU A 52 -7.61 -1.83 -3.87
CA LEU A 52 -7.14 -1.31 -2.59
C LEU A 52 -6.38 0.01 -2.80
N GLY A 53 -5.49 0.07 -3.79
CA GLY A 53 -4.75 1.29 -4.10
C GLY A 53 -5.62 2.48 -4.53
N ILE A 54 -6.79 2.24 -5.15
CA ILE A 54 -7.75 3.30 -5.51
C ILE A 54 -8.48 3.82 -4.27
N THR A 55 -8.95 2.91 -3.41
CA THR A 55 -9.70 3.29 -2.20
C THR A 55 -8.83 3.80 -1.06
N GLN A 56 -7.56 3.37 -1.02
CA GLN A 56 -6.55 3.79 -0.04
C GLN A 56 -5.26 4.24 -0.75
N PRO A 57 -5.27 5.40 -1.44
CA PRO A 57 -4.13 5.86 -2.24
C PRO A 57 -2.82 6.04 -1.46
N GLU A 58 -2.93 6.36 -0.17
CA GLU A 58 -1.78 6.59 0.70
C GLU A 58 -0.85 5.37 0.81
N ILE A 59 -1.38 4.15 0.65
CA ILE A 59 -0.55 2.93 0.64
C ILE A 59 0.43 2.95 -0.53
N TYR A 60 -0.07 3.21 -1.75
CA TYR A 60 0.79 3.25 -2.93
C TYR A 60 1.71 4.46 -2.93
N LYS A 61 1.26 5.62 -2.43
CA LYS A 61 2.13 6.80 -2.27
C LYS A 61 3.29 6.53 -1.31
N MET A 62 3.03 5.91 -0.16
CA MET A 62 4.06 5.52 0.80
C MET A 62 5.07 4.55 0.17
N GLN A 63 4.59 3.53 -0.57
CA GLN A 63 5.48 2.56 -1.22
C GLN A 63 6.36 3.20 -2.30
N VAL A 64 5.75 4.03 -3.17
CA VAL A 64 6.48 4.76 -4.21
C VAL A 64 7.47 5.75 -3.59
N GLU A 65 7.09 6.44 -2.52
CA GLU A 65 8.00 7.33 -1.80
C GLU A 65 9.21 6.59 -1.23
N ALA A 66 9.03 5.42 -0.63
CA ALA A 66 10.13 4.60 -0.14
C ALA A 66 11.09 4.18 -1.28
N VAL A 67 10.54 3.77 -2.43
CA VAL A 67 11.33 3.37 -3.61
C VAL A 67 12.13 4.56 -4.14
N PHE A 68 11.48 5.70 -4.40
CA PHE A 68 12.13 6.86 -5.01
C PHE A 68 13.09 7.57 -4.06
N ASN A 69 12.81 7.66 -2.75
CA ASN A 69 13.78 8.16 -1.78
C ASN A 69 15.05 7.31 -1.76
N SER A 70 14.91 5.98 -1.85
CA SER A 70 16.04 5.07 -1.92
C SER A 70 16.82 5.22 -3.23
N ALA A 71 16.12 5.32 -4.37
CA ALA A 71 16.73 5.54 -5.67
C ALA A 71 17.50 6.87 -5.72
N ILE A 72 16.91 7.95 -5.21
CA ILE A 72 17.53 9.27 -5.11
C ILE A 72 18.80 9.22 -4.25
N ARG A 73 18.78 8.52 -3.11
CA ARG A 73 19.95 8.37 -2.25
C ARG A 73 21.10 7.69 -3.01
N LEU A 74 20.83 6.57 -3.66
CA LEU A 74 21.83 5.82 -4.43
C LEU A 74 22.33 6.62 -5.66
N ALA A 75 21.46 7.42 -6.28
CA ALA A 75 21.85 8.31 -7.37
C ALA A 75 22.83 9.40 -6.91
N LYS A 76 22.66 9.94 -5.71
CA LYS A 76 23.62 10.89 -5.10
C LYS A 76 24.99 10.25 -4.82
N GLU A 77 25.04 8.93 -4.68
CA GLU A 77 26.28 8.14 -4.56
C GLU A 77 26.90 7.80 -5.93
N GLY A 78 26.32 8.30 -7.04
CA GLY A 78 26.83 8.12 -8.40
C GLY A 78 26.29 6.89 -9.13
N MET A 79 25.31 6.17 -8.56
CA MET A 79 24.71 5.01 -9.20
C MET A 79 23.55 5.40 -10.14
N VAL A 80 23.47 4.76 -11.30
CA VAL A 80 22.32 4.92 -12.22
C VAL A 80 21.22 3.95 -11.83
N ILE A 81 20.14 4.45 -11.23
CA ILE A 81 18.98 3.65 -10.82
C ILE A 81 17.80 3.94 -11.74
N LYS A 82 17.10 2.89 -12.20
CA LYS A 82 15.89 2.99 -13.03
C LYS A 82 14.75 2.17 -12.40
N PRO A 83 14.03 2.72 -11.40
CA PRO A 83 12.97 2.00 -10.73
C PRO A 83 11.79 1.75 -11.67
N GLU A 84 11.23 0.54 -11.63
CA GLU A 84 10.00 0.19 -12.32
C GLU A 84 8.89 -0.09 -11.30
N ILE A 85 7.75 0.60 -11.45
CA ILE A 85 6.59 0.44 -10.56
C ILE A 85 5.51 -0.35 -11.30
N MET A 86 5.25 -1.56 -10.83
CA MET A 86 4.18 -2.42 -11.35
C MET A 86 2.92 -2.29 -10.49
N ILE A 87 1.77 -2.07 -11.13
CA ILE A 87 0.46 -2.02 -10.46
C ILE A 87 -0.27 -3.35 -10.68
N PRO A 88 -0.56 -4.15 -9.63
CA PRO A 88 -1.15 -5.47 -9.78
C PRO A 88 -2.68 -5.43 -9.95
N LEU A 89 -3.22 -6.47 -10.61
CA LEU A 89 -4.66 -6.78 -10.71
C LEU A 89 -5.52 -5.71 -11.42
N ILE A 90 -4.93 -4.96 -12.34
CA ILE A 90 -5.67 -4.06 -13.23
C ILE A 90 -6.62 -4.87 -14.10
N ALA A 91 -7.90 -4.50 -14.10
CA ALA A 91 -8.92 -5.05 -14.98
C ALA A 91 -9.30 -4.04 -16.07
N GLU A 92 -9.26 -2.74 -15.74
CA GLU A 92 -9.72 -1.68 -16.64
C GLU A 92 -8.67 -0.59 -16.86
N LYS A 93 -8.64 -0.03 -18.08
CA LYS A 93 -7.69 1.04 -18.44
C LYS A 93 -7.81 2.26 -17.53
N ALA A 94 -9.03 2.61 -17.12
CA ALA A 94 -9.29 3.76 -16.25
C ALA A 94 -8.65 3.60 -14.87
N GLU A 95 -8.59 2.37 -14.32
CA GLU A 95 -7.93 2.08 -13.04
C GLU A 95 -6.44 2.41 -13.13
N LEU A 96 -5.78 1.94 -14.19
CA LEU A 96 -4.35 2.18 -14.41
C LEU A 96 -4.06 3.66 -14.61
N VAL A 97 -4.87 4.35 -15.42
CA VAL A 97 -4.69 5.79 -15.69
C VAL A 97 -4.84 6.59 -14.40
N SER A 98 -5.85 6.29 -13.58
CA SER A 98 -6.08 6.98 -12.31
C SER A 98 -4.89 6.81 -11.35
N ILE A 99 -4.48 5.56 -11.11
CA ILE A 99 -3.35 5.25 -10.22
C ILE A 99 -2.06 5.87 -10.75
N LYS A 100 -1.75 5.68 -12.04
CA LYS A 100 -0.53 6.22 -12.66
C LYS A 100 -0.45 7.73 -12.51
N THR A 101 -1.55 8.44 -12.77
CA THR A 101 -1.60 9.90 -12.68
C THR A 101 -1.29 10.36 -11.25
N SER A 102 -1.95 9.76 -10.26
CA SER A 102 -1.73 10.06 -8.84
C SER A 102 -0.29 9.79 -8.40
N LEU A 103 0.30 8.66 -8.81
CA LEU A 103 1.66 8.31 -8.43
C LEU A 103 2.71 9.15 -9.15
N CYS A 104 2.54 9.46 -10.44
CA CYS A 104 3.45 10.37 -11.14
C CYS A 104 3.48 11.75 -10.48
N GLN A 105 2.32 12.31 -10.11
CA GLN A 105 2.26 13.57 -9.37
C GLN A 105 2.99 13.50 -8.02
N HIS A 106 2.84 12.39 -7.29
CA HIS A 106 3.56 12.19 -6.02
C HIS A 106 5.08 12.09 -6.22
N ILE A 107 5.52 11.38 -7.26
CA ILE A 107 6.94 11.25 -7.64
C ILE A 107 7.54 12.62 -7.97
N ASP A 108 6.83 13.43 -8.77
CA ASP A 108 7.28 14.79 -9.09
C ASP A 108 7.48 15.64 -7.84
N ASN A 109 6.60 15.50 -6.84
CA ASN A 109 6.73 16.20 -5.56
C ASN A 109 7.94 15.72 -4.74
N ILE A 110 8.24 14.42 -4.77
CA ILE A 110 9.44 13.86 -4.13
C ILE A 110 10.70 14.46 -4.78
N PHE A 111 10.78 14.46 -6.11
CA PHE A 111 11.92 15.05 -6.83
C PHE A 111 12.09 16.55 -6.54
N LYS A 112 10.99 17.31 -6.52
CA LYS A 112 11.01 18.73 -6.11
C LYS A 112 11.55 18.93 -4.70
N LYS A 113 11.12 18.10 -3.74
CA LYS A 113 11.59 18.15 -2.34
C LYS A 113 13.08 17.87 -2.20
N HIS A 114 13.64 17.05 -3.08
CA HIS A 114 15.08 16.73 -3.12
C HIS A 114 15.89 17.66 -4.03
N HIS A 115 15.27 18.66 -4.68
CA HIS A 115 15.88 19.54 -5.67
C HIS A 115 16.57 18.77 -6.81
N MET A 116 15.95 17.68 -7.26
CA MET A 116 16.43 16.84 -8.36
C MET A 116 15.40 16.78 -9.49
N GLN A 117 15.85 16.40 -10.69
CA GLN A 117 14.96 16.09 -11.81
C GLN A 117 14.70 14.57 -11.87
N PRO A 118 13.51 14.15 -12.32
CA PRO A 118 13.15 12.74 -12.52
C PRO A 118 14.09 11.97 -13.45
#